data_AF-A0A2S5DFS5-F1
#
_entry.id   AF-A0A2S5DFS5-F1
#
_cell.length_a   1.000
_cell.length_b   1.000
_cell.length_c   1.000
_cell.angle_alpha   90.00
_cell.angle_beta   90.00
_cell.angle_gamma   90.00
#
_symmetry.space_group_name_H-M   'P 1'
#
loop_
_entity.id
_entity.type
_entity.pdbx_description
1 polymer ?
#
loop_
_entity_poly.entity_id
_entity_poly.type
_entity_poly.pdbx_seq_one_letter_code
_entity_poly.pdbx_strand_id
1 'polypeptide(L)'
;MDAVSMIAFACAGLCLALFVVACALARRASGRHRRSLAERDARIVELERREHPDAVAERWRRQLEAAEAAHGRKLDEMKAQLEQLEGKALQLAEAARDAARSESREEALRSLQSVRAEMRQEQAALAGDVELLLGLVQTIERWHEEMQGILVNNRRLKEQNEDFATIVKSVVMLALNASIEAARAGEYGRGFSVVADGVRQLASNAADLSGEYKKNLERNDLVTTTTFQDLQACGNMIRTAVFGLKASSERILAKLENGEAA
;
A
#
# COMPACT_ATOMS: atom_id res chain seq x y z
N MET A 1 -150.57 -8.25 -64.81
CA MET A 1 -149.90 -9.52 -65.13
C MET A 1 -148.47 -9.27 -65.63
N ASP A 2 -147.38 -9.26 -64.84
CA ASP A 2 -147.15 -8.85 -63.45
C ASP A 2 -145.65 -8.62 -63.19
N ALA A 3 -145.31 -7.52 -62.51
CA ALA A 3 -143.95 -7.06 -62.18
C ALA A 3 -143.14 -7.96 -61.22
N VAL A 4 -143.73 -9.08 -60.75
CA VAL A 4 -143.13 -9.97 -59.73
C VAL A 4 -142.09 -10.93 -60.30
N SER A 5 -142.19 -11.31 -61.58
CA SER A 5 -141.25 -12.26 -62.22
C SER A 5 -139.89 -11.64 -62.55
N MET A 6 -139.84 -10.32 -62.80
CA MET A 6 -138.61 -9.62 -63.19
C MET A 6 -137.67 -9.35 -62.00
N ILE A 7 -138.22 -9.18 -60.79
CA ILE A 7 -137.45 -8.94 -59.56
C ILE A 7 -136.74 -10.23 -59.10
N ALA A 8 -137.37 -11.40 -59.30
CA ALA A 8 -136.78 -12.69 -58.92
C ALA A 8 -135.50 -13.02 -59.73
N PHE A 9 -135.48 -12.75 -61.03
CA PHE A 9 -134.29 -12.94 -61.87
C PHE A 9 -133.17 -11.95 -61.54
N ALA A 10 -133.51 -10.69 -61.22
CA ALA A 10 -132.53 -9.69 -60.81
C ALA A 10 -131.87 -10.05 -59.46
N CYS A 11 -132.64 -10.54 -58.48
CA CYS A 11 -132.12 -11.00 -57.20
C CYS A 11 -131.24 -12.25 -57.34
N ALA A 12 -131.60 -13.21 -58.20
CA ALA A 12 -130.78 -14.39 -58.46
C ALA A 12 -129.43 -14.03 -59.11
N GLY A 13 -129.42 -13.09 -60.06
CA GLY A 13 -128.19 -12.58 -60.68
C GLY A 13 -127.29 -11.83 -59.70
N LEU A 14 -127.88 -11.02 -58.81
CA LEU A 14 -127.13 -10.30 -57.78
C LEU A 14 -126.51 -11.24 -56.75
N CYS A 15 -127.25 -12.27 -56.31
CA CYS A 15 -126.73 -13.30 -55.40
C CYS A 15 -125.57 -14.09 -56.00
N LEU A 16 -125.64 -14.45 -57.30
CA LEU A 16 -124.57 -15.15 -57.98
C LEU A 16 -123.32 -14.27 -58.11
N ALA A 17 -123.49 -12.99 -58.47
CA ALA A 17 -122.40 -12.03 -58.55
C ALA A 17 -121.72 -11.80 -57.19
N LEU A 18 -122.50 -11.65 -56.11
CA LEU A 18 -121.99 -11.52 -54.75
C LEU A 18 -121.23 -12.78 -54.30
N PHE A 19 -121.70 -13.98 -54.68
CA PHE A 19 -121.01 -15.23 -54.36
C PHE A 19 -119.66 -15.35 -55.08
N VAL A 20 -119.60 -14.99 -56.36
CA VAL A 20 -118.34 -14.99 -57.13
C VAL A 20 -117.35 -13.98 -56.56
N VAL A 21 -117.81 -12.78 -56.19
CA VAL A 21 -116.97 -11.75 -55.55
C VAL A 21 -116.48 -12.22 -54.17
N ALA A 22 -117.35 -12.85 -53.37
CA ALA A 22 -116.96 -13.41 -52.08
C ALA A 22 -115.90 -14.53 -52.22
N CYS A 23 -116.06 -15.45 -53.18
CA CYS A 23 -115.05 -16.48 -53.47
C CYS A 23 -113.73 -15.86 -53.97
N ALA A 24 -113.78 -14.82 -54.80
CA ALA A 24 -112.58 -14.14 -55.29
C ALA A 24 -111.84 -13.39 -54.17
N LEU A 25 -112.57 -12.71 -53.27
CA LEU A 25 -112.01 -12.06 -52.08
C LEU A 25 -111.43 -13.08 -51.10
N ALA A 26 -112.11 -14.21 -50.86
CA ALA A 26 -111.62 -15.29 -50.02
C ALA A 26 -110.33 -15.91 -50.57
N ARG A 27 -110.25 -16.16 -51.89
CA ARG A 27 -109.02 -16.61 -52.55
C ARG A 27 -107.89 -15.58 -52.45
N ARG A 28 -108.18 -14.28 -52.61
CA ARG A 28 -107.20 -13.21 -52.45
C ARG A 28 -106.70 -13.08 -51.02
N ALA A 29 -107.59 -13.18 -50.03
CA ALA A 29 -107.26 -13.12 -48.61
C ALA A 29 -106.41 -14.33 -48.20
N SER A 30 -106.80 -15.54 -48.63
CA SER A 30 -106.06 -16.77 -48.41
C SER A 30 -104.66 -16.70 -49.06
N GLY A 31 -104.55 -16.19 -50.29
CA GLY A 31 -103.27 -15.97 -50.97
C GLY A 31 -102.36 -14.95 -50.25
N ARG A 32 -102.91 -13.86 -49.71
CA ARG A 32 -102.16 -12.89 -48.90
C ARG A 32 -101.65 -13.51 -47.59
N HIS A 33 -102.49 -14.29 -46.91
CA HIS A 33 -102.11 -14.95 -45.67
C HIS A 33 -101.03 -16.01 -45.90
N ARG A 34 -101.12 -16.76 -47.00
CA ARG A 34 -100.11 -17.75 -47.41
C ARG A 34 -98.75 -17.11 -47.72
N ARG A 35 -98.72 -15.93 -48.35
CA ARG A 35 -97.47 -15.17 -48.60
C ARG A 35 -96.87 -14.63 -47.31
N SER A 36 -97.69 -14.08 -46.41
CA SER A 36 -97.21 -13.57 -45.12
C SER A 36 -96.65 -14.67 -44.22
N LEU A 37 -97.25 -15.88 -44.26
CA LEU A 37 -96.71 -17.05 -43.58
C LEU A 37 -95.37 -17.49 -44.20
N ALA A 38 -95.28 -17.53 -45.53
CA ALA A 38 -94.02 -17.87 -46.21
C ALA A 38 -92.88 -16.87 -45.92
N GLU A 39 -93.16 -15.56 -45.84
CA GLU A 39 -92.16 -14.56 -45.43
C GLU A 39 -91.73 -14.70 -43.97
N ARG A 40 -92.67 -15.06 -43.07
CA ARG A 40 -92.36 -15.32 -41.66
C ARG A 40 -91.51 -16.57 -41.52
N ASP A 41 -91.87 -17.65 -42.19
CA ASP A 41 -91.12 -18.91 -42.19
C ASP A 41 -89.71 -18.70 -42.78
N ALA A 42 -89.59 -17.91 -43.85
CA ALA A 42 -88.28 -17.56 -44.42
C ALA A 42 -87.39 -16.77 -43.44
N ARG A 43 -87.97 -15.83 -42.67
CA ARG A 43 -87.22 -15.07 -41.65
C ARG A 43 -86.82 -15.94 -40.45
N ILE A 44 -87.67 -16.88 -40.05
CA ILE A 44 -87.35 -17.83 -38.96
C ILE A 44 -86.15 -18.68 -39.38
N VAL A 45 -86.17 -19.22 -40.60
CA VAL A 45 -85.05 -20.00 -41.16
C VAL A 45 -83.77 -19.16 -41.28
N GLU A 46 -83.86 -17.88 -41.64
CA GLU A 46 -82.69 -17.00 -41.73
C GLU A 46 -82.09 -16.65 -40.35
N LEU A 47 -82.92 -16.49 -39.31
CA LEU A 47 -82.48 -16.28 -37.94
C LEU A 47 -81.88 -17.55 -37.32
N GLU A 48 -82.42 -18.73 -37.63
CA GLU A 48 -81.82 -20.03 -37.27
C GLU A 48 -80.50 -20.30 -38.03
N ARG A 49 -80.29 -19.65 -39.18
CA ARG A 49 -79.04 -19.74 -39.96
C ARG A 49 -77.95 -18.78 -39.47
N ARG A 50 -78.25 -17.81 -38.59
CA ARG A 50 -77.21 -17.07 -37.85
C ARG A 50 -76.59 -18.03 -36.83
N GLU A 51 -75.27 -17.93 -36.63
CA GLU A 51 -74.52 -18.85 -35.75
C GLU A 51 -75.27 -19.11 -34.43
N HIS A 52 -75.53 -20.39 -34.12
CA HIS A 52 -76.15 -20.79 -32.87
C HIS A 52 -75.36 -20.21 -31.69
N PRO A 53 -76.04 -19.72 -30.63
CA PRO A 53 -75.39 -19.16 -29.44
C PRO A 53 -74.35 -20.13 -28.83
N ASP A 54 -74.57 -21.44 -28.97
CA ASP A 54 -73.64 -22.49 -28.53
C ASP A 54 -72.32 -22.51 -29.32
N ALA A 55 -72.36 -22.26 -30.63
CA ALA A 55 -71.15 -22.22 -31.48
C ALA A 55 -70.29 -20.98 -31.17
N VAL A 56 -70.93 -19.86 -30.85
CA VAL A 56 -70.23 -18.64 -30.39
C VAL A 56 -69.62 -18.89 -29.01
N ALA A 57 -70.36 -19.48 -28.07
CA ALA A 57 -69.87 -19.83 -26.74
C ALA A 57 -68.69 -20.82 -26.79
N GLU A 58 -68.74 -21.82 -27.66
CA GLU A 58 -67.65 -22.79 -27.85
C GLU A 58 -66.40 -22.14 -28.46
N ARG A 59 -66.55 -21.20 -29.41
CA ARG A 59 -65.44 -20.41 -29.94
C ARG A 59 -64.77 -19.57 -28.85
N TRP A 60 -65.54 -18.89 -28.01
CA TRP A 60 -65.01 -18.11 -26.89
C TRP A 60 -64.34 -19.00 -25.84
N ARG A 61 -64.90 -20.19 -25.53
CA ARG A 61 -64.24 -21.18 -24.65
C ARG A 61 -62.87 -21.59 -25.17
N ARG A 62 -62.77 -21.96 -26.45
CA ARG A 62 -61.50 -22.35 -27.07
C ARG A 62 -60.48 -21.21 -27.08
N GLN A 63 -60.93 -19.95 -27.31
CA GLN A 63 -60.05 -18.79 -27.22
C GLN A 63 -59.56 -18.52 -25.80
N LEU A 64 -60.42 -18.69 -24.80
CA LEU A 64 -60.05 -18.53 -23.40
C LEU A 64 -59.06 -19.61 -22.96
N GLU A 65 -59.32 -20.88 -23.28
CA GLU A 65 -58.41 -22.01 -23.01
C GLU A 65 -57.05 -21.82 -23.69
N ALA A 66 -57.04 -21.34 -24.94
CA ALA A 66 -55.81 -21.03 -25.66
C ALA A 66 -55.04 -19.85 -25.04
N ALA A 67 -55.74 -18.81 -24.59
CA ALA A 67 -55.13 -17.66 -23.91
C ALA A 67 -54.57 -18.03 -22.53
N GLU A 68 -55.30 -18.83 -21.75
CA GLU A 68 -54.85 -19.37 -20.46
C GLU A 68 -53.62 -20.27 -20.64
N ALA A 69 -53.62 -21.15 -21.64
CA ALA A 69 -52.47 -21.99 -21.96
C ALA A 69 -51.25 -21.15 -22.43
N ALA A 70 -51.47 -20.09 -23.20
CA ALA A 70 -50.40 -19.18 -23.63
C ALA A 70 -49.82 -18.39 -22.44
N HIS A 71 -50.67 -17.91 -21.54
CA HIS A 71 -50.26 -17.23 -20.30
C HIS A 71 -49.52 -18.19 -19.36
N GLY A 72 -49.99 -19.43 -19.22
CA GLY A 72 -49.33 -20.48 -18.44
C GLY A 72 -47.90 -20.72 -18.94
N ARG A 73 -47.73 -20.92 -20.26
CA ARG A 73 -46.39 -21.07 -20.87
C ARG A 73 -45.50 -19.85 -20.62
N LYS A 74 -46.05 -18.64 -20.70
CA LYS A 74 -45.29 -17.41 -20.47
C LYS A 74 -44.89 -17.23 -19.00
N LEU A 75 -45.74 -17.66 -18.07
CA LEU A 75 -45.42 -17.71 -16.64
C LEU A 75 -44.31 -18.74 -16.36
N ASP A 76 -44.36 -19.91 -16.98
CA ASP A 76 -43.32 -20.93 -16.83
C ASP A 76 -41.98 -20.49 -17.44
N GLU A 77 -42.03 -19.81 -18.59
CA GLU A 77 -40.85 -19.18 -19.20
C GLU A 77 -40.27 -18.07 -18.30
N MET A 78 -41.11 -17.20 -17.73
CA MET A 78 -40.67 -16.18 -16.77
C MET A 78 -40.08 -16.81 -15.50
N LYS A 79 -40.67 -17.89 -14.97
CA LYS A 79 -40.12 -18.62 -13.82
C LYS A 79 -38.74 -19.20 -14.12
N ALA A 80 -38.59 -19.85 -15.28
CA ALA A 80 -37.30 -20.39 -15.70
C ALA A 80 -36.25 -19.28 -15.89
N GLN A 81 -36.65 -18.12 -16.43
CA GLN A 81 -35.78 -16.95 -16.52
C GLN A 81 -35.38 -16.41 -15.14
N LEU A 82 -36.32 -16.36 -14.18
CA LEU A 82 -36.03 -15.93 -12.80
C LEU A 82 -35.06 -16.89 -12.11
N GLU A 83 -35.28 -18.20 -12.18
CA GLU A 83 -34.36 -19.21 -11.63
C GLU A 83 -32.96 -19.09 -12.25
N GLN A 84 -32.89 -18.86 -13.57
CA GLN A 84 -31.62 -18.63 -14.26
C GLN A 84 -30.93 -17.34 -13.79
N LEU A 85 -31.67 -16.25 -13.59
CA LEU A 85 -31.14 -14.98 -13.09
C LEU A 85 -30.64 -15.10 -11.65
N GLU A 86 -31.35 -15.81 -10.78
CA GLU A 86 -30.93 -16.09 -9.41
C GLU A 86 -29.62 -16.89 -9.38
N GLY A 87 -29.51 -17.94 -10.21
CA GLY A 87 -28.27 -18.72 -10.34
C GLY A 87 -27.08 -17.88 -10.83
N LYS A 88 -27.30 -17.01 -11.81
CA LYS A 88 -26.27 -16.06 -12.29
C LYS A 88 -25.87 -15.04 -11.22
N ALA A 89 -26.83 -14.53 -10.45
CA ALA A 89 -26.55 -13.58 -9.37
C ALA A 89 -25.69 -14.21 -8.27
N LEU A 90 -25.95 -15.48 -7.91
CA LEU A 90 -25.12 -16.24 -6.97
C LEU A 90 -23.69 -16.43 -7.49
N GLN A 91 -23.51 -16.85 -8.76
CA GLN A 91 -22.19 -17.02 -9.38
C GLN A 91 -21.41 -15.70 -9.44
N LEU A 92 -22.06 -14.59 -9.80
CA LEU A 92 -21.43 -13.27 -9.82
C LEU A 92 -21.02 -12.82 -8.42
N ALA A 93 -21.85 -13.09 -7.40
CA ALA A 93 -21.52 -12.76 -6.02
C ALA A 93 -20.31 -13.55 -5.50
N GLU A 94 -20.19 -14.83 -5.90
CA GLU A 94 -19.04 -15.67 -5.55
C GLU A 94 -17.77 -15.21 -6.27
N ALA A 95 -17.83 -14.99 -7.58
CA ALA A 95 -16.71 -14.45 -8.36
C ALA A 95 -16.22 -13.08 -7.84
N ALA A 96 -17.14 -12.20 -7.46
CA ALA A 96 -16.80 -10.91 -6.85
C ALA A 96 -16.09 -11.05 -5.50
N ARG A 97 -16.49 -12.03 -4.67
CA ARG A 97 -15.82 -12.32 -3.40
C ARG A 97 -14.40 -12.87 -3.61
N ASP A 98 -14.22 -13.76 -4.58
CA ASP A 98 -12.90 -14.33 -4.88
C ASP A 98 -11.96 -13.29 -5.50
N ALA A 99 -12.46 -12.43 -6.38
CA ALA A 99 -11.70 -11.30 -6.92
C ALA A 99 -11.21 -10.37 -5.81
N ALA A 100 -12.11 -9.97 -4.90
CA ALA A 100 -11.75 -9.11 -3.75
C ALA A 100 -10.70 -9.75 -2.83
N ARG A 101 -10.78 -11.08 -2.62
CA ARG A 101 -9.75 -11.82 -1.86
C ARG A 101 -8.40 -11.87 -2.58
N SER A 102 -8.41 -12.04 -3.90
CA SER A 102 -7.19 -12.07 -4.72
C SER A 102 -6.48 -10.72 -4.70
N GLU A 103 -7.23 -9.62 -4.89
CA GLU A 103 -6.71 -8.26 -4.86
C GLU A 103 -6.06 -7.94 -3.49
N SER A 104 -6.77 -8.23 -2.39
CA SER A 104 -6.23 -8.05 -1.04
C SER A 104 -4.96 -8.88 -0.79
N ARG A 105 -4.88 -10.09 -1.34
CA ARG A 105 -3.67 -10.92 -1.26
C ARG A 105 -2.52 -10.34 -2.06
N GLU A 106 -2.77 -9.83 -3.26
CA GLU A 106 -1.74 -9.17 -4.08
C GLU A 106 -1.20 -7.92 -3.40
N GLU A 107 -2.05 -7.09 -2.81
CA GLU A 107 -1.64 -5.92 -2.04
C GLU A 107 -0.75 -6.31 -0.85
N ALA A 108 -1.13 -7.34 -0.09
CA ALA A 108 -0.32 -7.85 1.01
C ALA A 108 1.05 -8.36 0.54
N LEU A 109 1.11 -9.08 -0.58
CA LEU A 109 2.37 -9.55 -1.17
C LEU A 109 3.26 -8.39 -1.64
N ARG A 110 2.70 -7.36 -2.28
CA ARG A 110 3.44 -6.15 -2.69
C ARG A 110 3.99 -5.41 -1.47
N SER A 111 3.18 -5.24 -0.42
CA SER A 111 3.63 -4.65 0.84
C SER A 111 4.78 -5.44 1.46
N LEU A 112 4.68 -6.77 1.51
CA LEU A 112 5.75 -7.63 2.04
C LEU A 112 7.03 -7.53 1.21
N GLN A 113 6.92 -7.48 -0.11
CA GLN A 113 8.08 -7.30 -0.99
C GLN A 113 8.75 -5.93 -0.78
N SER A 114 7.99 -4.86 -0.59
CA SER A 114 8.52 -3.52 -0.27
C SER A 114 9.31 -3.55 1.03
N VAL A 115 8.70 -4.05 2.10
CA VAL A 115 9.35 -4.16 3.42
C VAL A 115 10.62 -5.01 3.35
N ARG A 116 10.60 -6.12 2.59
CA ARG A 116 11.77 -6.97 2.38
C ARG A 116 12.89 -6.24 1.63
N ALA A 117 12.56 -5.44 0.62
CA ALA A 117 13.54 -4.64 -0.12
C ALA A 117 14.18 -3.58 0.78
N GLU A 118 13.38 -2.87 1.59
CA GLU A 118 13.86 -1.90 2.58
C GLU A 118 14.79 -2.57 3.60
N MET A 119 14.42 -3.72 4.15
CA MET A 119 15.27 -4.47 5.10
C MET A 119 16.60 -4.91 4.49
N ARG A 120 16.61 -5.33 3.21
CA ARG A 120 17.87 -5.67 2.51
C ARG A 120 18.76 -4.45 2.29
N GLN A 121 18.17 -3.30 1.99
CA GLN A 121 18.92 -2.06 1.86
C GLN A 121 19.54 -1.63 3.20
N GLU A 122 18.77 -1.70 4.29
CA GLU A 122 19.25 -1.39 5.63
C GLU A 122 20.35 -2.36 6.07
N GLN A 123 20.21 -3.66 5.74
CA GLN A 123 21.25 -4.66 5.98
C GLN A 123 22.56 -4.34 5.25
N ALA A 124 22.48 -3.93 3.98
CA ALA A 124 23.67 -3.55 3.21
C ALA A 124 24.34 -2.29 3.79
N ALA A 125 23.56 -1.31 4.25
CA ALA A 125 24.08 -0.13 4.94
C ALA A 125 24.80 -0.51 6.24
N LEU A 126 24.18 -1.36 7.07
CA LEU A 126 24.78 -1.87 8.31
C LEU A 126 26.11 -2.61 8.07
N ALA A 127 26.20 -3.39 7.00
CA ALA A 127 27.44 -4.07 6.63
C ALA A 127 28.57 -3.07 6.29
N GLY A 128 28.24 -2.01 5.54
CA GLY A 128 29.16 -0.92 5.25
C GLY A 128 29.61 -0.16 6.49
N ASP A 129 28.69 0.12 7.42
CA ASP A 129 29.01 0.79 8.69
C ASP A 129 29.97 -0.05 9.54
N VAL A 130 29.78 -1.37 9.60
CA VAL A 130 30.68 -2.29 10.31
C VAL A 130 32.08 -2.25 9.69
N GLU A 131 32.20 -2.26 8.37
CA GLU A 131 33.49 -2.18 7.68
C GLU A 131 34.21 -0.85 7.98
N LEU A 132 33.49 0.26 7.96
CA LEU A 132 34.02 1.58 8.31
C LEU A 132 34.53 1.61 9.76
N LEU A 133 33.75 1.10 10.71
CA LEU A 133 34.15 1.04 12.11
C LEU A 133 35.37 0.14 12.33
N LEU A 134 35.49 -0.98 11.63
CA LEU A 134 36.68 -1.83 11.69
C LEU A 134 37.93 -1.09 11.19
N GLY A 135 37.80 -0.27 10.14
CA GLY A 135 38.88 0.62 9.69
C GLY A 135 39.29 1.66 10.75
N LEU A 136 38.31 2.17 11.51
CA LEU A 136 38.61 3.07 12.64
C LEU A 136 39.33 2.33 13.78
N VAL A 137 38.99 1.08 14.08
CA VAL A 137 39.72 0.27 15.09
C VAL A 137 41.19 0.17 14.72
N GLN A 138 41.51 -0.18 13.47
CA GLN A 138 42.90 -0.25 13.00
C GLN A 138 43.63 1.10 13.12
N THR A 139 42.93 2.20 12.85
CA THR A 139 43.50 3.55 13.00
C THR A 139 43.82 3.86 14.46
N ILE A 140 42.93 3.49 15.39
CA ILE A 140 43.15 3.68 16.84
C ILE A 140 44.31 2.81 17.34
N GLU A 141 44.43 1.56 16.86
CA GLU A 141 45.56 0.69 17.22
C GLU A 141 46.90 1.30 16.77
N ARG A 142 46.97 1.82 15.54
CA ARG A 142 48.16 2.53 15.06
C ARG A 142 48.47 3.77 15.91
N TRP A 143 47.47 4.59 16.22
CA TRP A 143 47.64 5.75 17.10
C TRP A 143 48.10 5.36 18.50
N HIS A 144 47.62 4.22 19.02
CA HIS A 144 48.06 3.70 20.30
C HIS A 144 49.55 3.37 20.30
N GLU A 145 50.06 2.71 19.26
CA GLU A 145 51.50 2.43 19.09
C GLU A 145 52.32 3.72 18.99
N GLU A 146 51.89 4.68 18.17
CA GLU A 146 52.55 5.99 18.02
C GLU A 146 52.64 6.73 19.36
N MET A 147 51.57 6.69 20.16
CA MET A 147 51.53 7.32 21.49
C MET A 147 52.44 6.64 22.50
N GLN A 148 52.57 5.30 22.46
CA GLN A 148 53.57 4.60 23.26
C GLN A 148 55.00 5.05 22.88
N GLY A 149 55.26 5.24 21.58
CA GLY A 149 56.52 5.80 21.08
C GLY A 149 56.81 7.19 21.66
N ILE A 150 55.81 8.07 21.70
CA ILE A 150 55.95 9.43 22.27
C ILE A 150 56.24 9.36 23.77
N LEU A 151 55.59 8.48 24.53
CA LEU A 151 55.86 8.30 25.97
C LEU A 151 57.31 7.85 26.23
N VAL A 152 57.81 6.90 25.44
CA VAL A 152 59.22 6.46 25.52
C VAL A 152 60.16 7.60 25.16
N ASN A 153 59.87 8.35 24.10
CA ASN A 153 60.69 9.49 23.68
C ASN A 153 60.72 10.61 24.74
N ASN A 154 59.58 10.95 25.35
CA ASN A 154 59.53 11.94 26.44
C ASN A 154 60.36 11.50 27.65
N ARG A 155 60.35 10.21 28.02
CA ARG A 155 61.22 9.69 29.09
C ARG A 155 62.70 9.88 28.76
N ARG A 156 63.10 9.50 27.54
CA ARG A 156 64.49 9.69 27.08
C ARG A 156 64.88 11.17 27.06
N LEU A 157 64.00 12.07 26.64
CA LEU A 157 64.26 13.52 26.67
C LEU A 157 64.40 14.05 28.11
N LYS A 158 63.66 13.51 29.07
CA LYS A 158 63.81 13.85 30.49
C LYS A 158 65.19 13.43 31.00
N GLU A 159 65.61 12.20 30.74
CA GLU A 159 66.95 11.70 31.10
C GLU A 159 68.06 12.57 30.50
N GLN A 160 67.98 12.87 29.19
CA GLN A 160 68.94 13.73 28.53
C GLN A 160 68.99 15.16 29.11
N ASN A 161 67.85 15.70 29.53
CA ASN A 161 67.81 17.02 30.17
C ASN A 161 68.38 17.00 31.59
N GLU A 162 68.24 15.90 32.32
CA GLU A 162 68.86 15.71 33.64
C GLU A 162 70.40 15.61 33.54
N ASP A 163 70.89 14.88 32.54
CA ASP A 163 72.33 14.84 32.21
C ASP A 163 72.84 16.24 31.86
N PHE A 164 72.10 16.96 31.00
CA PHE A 164 72.44 18.34 30.63
C PHE A 164 72.48 19.27 31.85
N ALA A 165 71.48 19.20 32.74
CA ALA A 165 71.45 19.98 33.97
C ALA A 165 72.66 19.68 34.87
N THR A 166 73.10 18.42 34.92
CA THR A 166 74.28 17.99 35.67
C THR A 166 75.57 18.57 35.08
N ILE A 167 75.70 18.59 33.74
CA ILE A 167 76.82 19.22 33.04
C ILE A 167 76.83 20.72 33.34
N VAL A 168 75.70 21.41 33.21
CA VAL A 168 75.58 22.85 33.47
C VAL A 168 76.00 23.17 34.92
N LYS A 169 75.55 22.39 35.90
CA LYS A 169 75.96 22.55 37.31
C LYS A 169 77.48 22.41 37.49
N SER A 170 78.09 21.47 36.78
CA SER A 170 79.55 21.28 36.79
C SER A 170 80.29 22.48 36.19
N VAL A 171 79.77 23.06 35.11
CA VAL A 171 80.32 24.29 34.50
C VAL A 171 80.22 25.48 35.46
N VAL A 172 79.10 25.65 36.17
CA VAL A 172 78.97 26.68 37.21
C VAL A 172 80.06 26.53 38.28
N MET A 173 80.30 25.30 38.75
CA MET A 173 81.35 25.02 39.75
C MET A 173 82.76 25.28 39.21
N LEU A 174 83.05 24.92 37.95
CA LEU A 174 84.33 25.20 37.31
C LEU A 174 84.57 26.71 37.15
N ALA A 175 83.54 27.45 36.72
CA ALA A 175 83.61 28.91 36.60
C ALA A 175 83.83 29.58 37.96
N LEU A 176 83.20 29.08 39.03
CA LEU A 176 83.44 29.54 40.39
C LEU A 176 84.89 29.31 40.83
N ASN A 177 85.43 28.11 40.61
CA ASN A 177 86.83 27.80 40.92
C ASN A 177 87.79 28.70 40.14
N ALA A 178 87.52 28.93 38.86
CA ALA A 178 88.31 29.85 38.02
C ALA A 178 88.24 31.29 38.54
N SER A 179 87.07 31.75 39.00
CA SER A 179 86.91 33.09 39.60
C SER A 179 87.71 33.24 40.89
N ILE A 180 87.72 32.20 41.74
CA ILE A 180 88.52 32.17 42.98
C ILE A 180 90.01 32.23 42.66
N GLU A 181 90.49 31.43 41.71
CA GLU A 181 91.91 31.41 41.36
C GLU A 181 92.35 32.71 40.65
N ALA A 182 91.47 33.30 39.84
CA ALA A 182 91.68 34.63 39.26
C ALA A 182 91.82 35.71 40.34
N ALA A 183 90.96 35.69 41.37
CA ALA A 183 91.08 36.59 42.51
C ALA A 183 92.39 36.36 43.29
N ARG A 184 92.81 35.10 43.44
CA ARG A 184 94.05 34.71 44.13
C ARG A 184 95.31 35.19 43.40
N ALA A 185 95.29 35.22 42.07
CA ALA A 185 96.38 35.74 41.24
C ALA A 185 96.47 37.28 41.22
N GLY A 186 95.49 37.98 41.82
CA GLY A 186 95.47 39.45 41.94
C GLY A 186 95.49 40.16 40.57
N GLU A 187 96.43 41.08 40.40
CA GLU A 187 96.60 41.88 39.17
C GLU A 187 96.74 41.02 37.90
N TYR A 188 97.42 39.88 38.01
CA TYR A 188 97.66 38.96 36.88
C TYR A 188 96.42 38.14 36.50
N GLY A 189 95.43 38.06 37.39
CA GLY A 189 94.20 37.28 37.20
C GLY A 189 93.01 38.05 36.62
N ARG A 190 93.12 39.39 36.42
CA ARG A 190 91.96 40.22 36.00
C ARG A 190 91.27 39.73 34.73
N GLY A 191 92.05 39.36 33.71
CA GLY A 191 91.51 38.84 32.45
C GLY A 191 90.77 37.51 32.62
N PHE A 192 91.30 36.62 33.46
CA PHE A 192 90.66 35.34 33.79
C PHE A 192 89.38 35.53 34.61
N SER A 193 89.32 36.54 35.49
CA SER A 193 88.11 36.85 36.26
C SER A 193 86.93 37.21 35.35
N VAL A 194 87.17 38.07 34.34
CA VAL A 194 86.12 38.47 33.39
C VAL A 194 85.58 37.28 32.59
N VAL A 195 86.48 36.38 32.16
CA VAL A 195 86.08 35.16 31.46
C VAL A 195 85.29 34.23 32.38
N ALA A 196 85.73 34.05 33.63
CA ALA A 196 85.07 33.20 34.60
C ALA A 196 83.64 33.69 34.92
N ASP A 197 83.45 35.00 35.09
CA ASP A 197 82.12 35.60 35.28
C ASP A 197 81.23 35.42 34.03
N GLY A 198 81.79 35.59 32.83
CA GLY A 198 81.07 35.35 31.58
C GLY A 198 80.60 33.89 31.42
N VAL A 199 81.48 32.92 31.72
CA VAL A 199 81.14 31.49 31.71
C VAL A 199 80.08 31.17 32.76
N ARG A 200 80.19 31.75 33.96
CA ARG A 200 79.21 31.56 35.03
C ARG A 200 77.83 32.07 34.62
N GLN A 201 77.75 33.23 33.98
CA GLN A 201 76.49 33.77 33.49
C GLN A 201 75.87 32.90 32.40
N LEU A 202 76.67 32.42 31.45
CA LEU A 202 76.20 31.49 30.40
C LEU A 202 75.67 30.18 30.99
N ALA A 203 76.37 29.63 31.98
CA ALA A 203 75.94 28.42 32.66
C ALA A 203 74.66 28.64 33.48
N SER A 204 74.49 29.79 34.13
CA SER A 204 73.23 30.14 34.81
C SER A 204 72.06 30.18 33.82
N ASN A 205 72.23 30.87 32.69
CA ASN A 205 71.20 30.95 31.65
C ASN A 205 70.86 29.56 31.08
N ALA A 206 71.85 28.69 30.91
CA ALA A 206 71.64 27.31 30.47
C ALA A 206 70.86 26.47 31.50
N ALA A 207 71.06 26.73 32.80
CA ALA A 207 70.33 26.05 33.88
C ALA A 207 68.85 26.45 33.88
N ASP A 208 68.58 27.75 33.69
CA ASP A 208 67.21 28.26 33.60
C ASP A 208 66.48 27.66 32.39
N LEU A 209 67.14 27.61 31.22
CA LEU A 209 66.60 26.98 30.02
C LEU A 209 66.31 25.49 30.22
N SER A 210 67.21 24.75 30.90
CA SER A 210 67.00 23.35 31.24
C SER A 210 65.80 23.16 32.18
N GLY A 211 65.59 24.09 33.11
CA GLY A 211 64.41 24.12 33.99
C GLY A 211 63.10 24.32 33.22
N GLU A 212 63.08 25.28 32.29
CA GLU A 212 61.92 25.48 31.40
C GLU A 212 61.65 24.26 30.52
N TYR A 213 62.71 23.64 29.97
CA TYR A 213 62.59 22.43 29.17
C TYR A 213 62.00 21.28 29.98
N LYS A 214 62.42 21.09 31.23
CA LYS A 214 61.83 20.10 32.14
C LYS A 214 60.33 20.31 32.33
N LYS A 215 59.90 21.56 32.56
CA LYS A 215 58.48 21.89 32.73
C LYS A 215 57.67 21.59 31.46
N ASN A 216 58.23 21.85 30.27
CA ASN A 216 57.60 21.49 29.00
C ASN A 216 57.49 19.97 28.82
N LEU A 217 58.51 19.21 29.20
CA LEU A 217 58.46 17.74 29.17
C LEU A 217 57.41 17.17 30.13
N GLU A 218 57.25 17.75 31.33
CA GLU A 218 56.18 17.38 32.28
C GLU A 218 54.79 17.65 31.70
N ARG A 219 54.60 18.80 31.04
CA ARG A 219 53.35 19.12 30.35
C ARG A 219 53.07 18.16 29.20
N ASN A 220 54.08 17.83 28.39
CA ASN A 220 53.94 16.86 27.31
C ASN A 220 53.55 15.47 27.85
N ASP A 221 54.12 15.05 28.97
CA ASP A 221 53.79 13.77 29.61
C ASP A 221 52.30 13.69 30.02
N LEU A 222 51.79 14.78 30.61
CA LEU A 222 50.37 14.89 30.98
C LEU A 222 49.46 14.83 29.75
N VAL A 223 49.76 15.62 28.71
CA VAL A 223 48.97 15.66 27.47
C VAL A 223 49.02 14.29 26.76
N THR A 224 50.18 13.65 26.73
CA THR A 224 50.36 12.34 26.10
C THR A 224 49.56 11.27 26.85
N THR A 225 49.61 11.27 28.18
CA THR A 225 48.90 10.31 29.03
C THR A 225 47.38 10.46 28.91
N THR A 226 46.87 11.69 28.94
CA THR A 226 45.43 11.97 28.77
C THR A 226 44.94 11.56 27.39
N THR A 227 45.67 11.94 26.34
CA THR A 227 45.35 11.53 24.95
C THR A 227 45.34 10.00 24.81
N PHE A 228 46.26 9.30 25.46
CA PHE A 228 46.31 7.84 25.47
C PHE A 228 45.08 7.20 26.13
N GLN A 229 44.60 7.78 27.24
CA GLN A 229 43.37 7.34 27.92
C GLN A 229 42.14 7.56 27.03
N ASP A 230 42.05 8.70 26.37
CA ASP A 230 40.95 9.02 25.44
C ASP A 230 40.93 8.07 24.24
N LEU A 231 42.10 7.72 23.69
CA LEU A 231 42.20 6.72 22.62
C LEU A 231 41.73 5.33 23.06
N GLN A 232 42.07 4.91 24.28
CA GLN A 232 41.59 3.65 24.84
C GLN A 232 40.08 3.63 25.04
N ALA A 233 39.51 4.72 25.56
CA ALA A 233 38.07 4.87 25.69
C ALA A 233 37.37 4.82 24.32
N CYS A 234 37.89 5.56 23.34
CA CYS A 234 37.38 5.57 21.98
C CYS A 234 37.44 4.18 21.33
N GLY A 235 38.56 3.47 21.46
CA GLY A 235 38.72 2.11 20.95
C GLY A 235 37.71 1.13 21.54
N ASN A 236 37.43 1.23 22.85
CA ASN A 236 36.41 0.40 23.49
C ASN A 236 34.99 0.75 22.99
N MET A 237 34.67 2.05 22.86
CA MET A 237 33.37 2.50 22.34
C MET A 237 33.12 1.98 20.91
N ILE A 238 34.11 2.10 20.03
CA ILE A 238 34.00 1.59 18.65
C ILE A 238 33.81 0.08 18.65
N ARG A 239 34.57 -0.66 19.47
CA ARG A 239 34.40 -2.12 19.58
C ARG A 239 32.99 -2.50 20.02
N THR A 240 32.42 -1.80 21.01
CA THR A 240 31.04 -1.98 21.44
C THR A 240 30.04 -1.69 20.32
N ALA A 241 30.24 -0.61 19.56
CA ALA A 241 29.40 -0.27 18.42
C ALA A 241 29.45 -1.36 17.33
N VAL A 242 30.65 -1.87 17.00
CA VAL A 242 30.82 -2.99 16.05
C VAL A 242 30.04 -4.22 16.49
N PHE A 243 30.14 -4.61 17.77
CA PHE A 243 29.36 -5.75 18.29
C PHE A 243 27.85 -5.51 18.21
N GLY A 244 27.39 -4.31 18.56
CA GLY A 244 25.97 -3.93 18.50
C GLY A 244 25.41 -3.98 17.07
N LEU A 245 26.15 -3.44 16.10
CA LEU A 245 25.75 -3.44 14.70
C LEU A 245 25.78 -4.84 14.10
N LYS A 246 26.81 -5.64 14.41
CA LYS A 246 26.88 -7.05 13.98
C LYS A 246 25.68 -7.85 14.49
N ALA A 247 25.32 -7.70 15.77
CA ALA A 247 24.15 -8.35 16.35
C ALA A 247 22.82 -7.83 15.78
N SER A 248 22.77 -6.57 15.33
CA SER A 248 21.60 -6.03 14.61
C SER A 248 21.50 -6.64 13.20
N SER A 249 22.62 -6.69 12.48
CA SER A 249 22.72 -7.28 11.14
C SER A 249 22.30 -8.75 11.14
N GLU A 250 22.81 -9.54 12.08
CA GLU A 250 22.42 -10.95 12.25
C GLU A 250 20.93 -11.12 12.54
N ARG A 251 20.32 -10.23 13.34
CA ARG A 251 18.87 -10.25 13.61
C ARG A 251 18.03 -9.93 12.38
N ILE A 252 18.46 -8.98 11.55
CA ILE A 252 17.78 -8.65 10.29
C ILE A 252 17.89 -9.82 9.32
N LEU A 253 19.07 -10.42 9.22
CA LEU A 253 19.35 -11.56 8.35
C LEU A 253 18.46 -12.76 8.73
N ALA A 254 18.35 -13.08 10.02
CA ALA A 254 17.46 -14.12 10.51
C ALA A 254 15.97 -13.84 10.24
N LYS A 255 15.52 -12.57 10.29
CA LYS A 255 14.14 -12.20 9.93
C LYS A 255 13.88 -12.36 8.43
N LEU A 256 14.87 -12.06 7.59
CA LEU A 256 14.80 -12.25 6.14
C LEU A 256 14.70 -13.73 5.78
N GLU A 257 15.54 -14.58 6.38
CA GLU A 257 15.57 -16.04 6.15
C GLU A 257 14.28 -16.73 6.64
N ASN A 258 13.81 -16.40 7.84
CA ASN A 258 12.56 -16.98 8.35
C ASN A 258 11.32 -16.57 7.53
N GLY A 259 11.37 -15.42 6.86
CA GLY A 259 10.32 -15.00 5.93
C GLY A 259 10.38 -15.68 4.57
N GLU A 260 11.47 -16.36 4.21
CA GLU A 260 11.59 -17.14 2.96
C GLU A 260 11.09 -18.58 3.12
N ALA A 261 10.99 -19.08 4.36
CA ALA A 261 10.55 -20.44 4.68
C ALA A 261 9.02 -20.59 4.94
N ALA A 262 8.27 -19.48 4.95
CA ALA A 262 6.81 -19.44 5.18
C ALA A 262 6.06 -19.02 3.91
#